data_AF-A0A7V9F1D2-F1
#
_entry.id   AF-A0A7V9F1D2-F1
#
_cell.length_a   1.000
_cell.length_b   1.000
_cell.length_c   1.000
_cell.angle_alpha   90.00
_cell.angle_beta   90.00
_cell.angle_gamma   90.00
#
_symmetry.space_group_name_H-M   'P 1'
#
loop_
_entity.id
_entity.type
_entity.pdbx_description
1 polymer ?
#
loop_
_entity_poly.entity_id
_entity_poly.type
_entity_poly.pdbx_seq_one_letter_code
_entity_poly.pdbx_strand_id
1 'polypeptide(L)'
;MRVTMLLSPRFHREHRNAQRSLSEYLDGNLGDSERRRVEEHVGMCPKCRQLLASLRRTLEELRGLGGASRPGLADGIVQRLSDP
;
A
#
# COMPACT_ATOMS: atom_id res chain seq x y z
N MET A 1 16.72 14.72 13.16
CA MET A 1 17.11 13.47 12.45
C MET A 1 18.61 13.25 12.67
N ARG A 2 19.04 12.15 13.30
CA ARG A 2 20.47 11.89 13.59
C ARG A 2 21.15 11.25 12.38
N VAL A 3 22.20 11.89 11.85
CA VAL A 3 22.95 11.48 10.65
C VAL A 3 23.55 10.07 10.77
N THR A 4 23.86 9.62 11.99
CA THR A 4 24.50 8.31 12.25
C THR A 4 23.64 7.10 11.87
N MET A 5 22.30 7.21 11.87
CA MET A 5 21.41 6.11 11.49
C MET A 5 21.44 5.80 9.99
N LEU A 6 21.70 6.82 9.15
CA LEU A 6 21.66 6.70 7.69
C LEU A 6 22.86 5.96 7.10
N LEU A 7 23.93 5.76 7.88
CA LEU A 7 25.17 5.11 7.46
C LEU A 7 25.28 3.65 7.96
N SER A 8 24.26 3.13 8.63
CA SER A 8 24.26 1.76 9.11
C SER A 8 23.91 0.79 7.96
N PRO A 9 24.65 -0.33 7.80
CA PRO A 9 24.29 -1.40 6.87
C PRO A 9 22.87 -1.94 7.08
N ARG A 10 22.39 -1.92 8.34
CA ARG A 10 21.03 -2.33 8.69
C ARG A 10 19.99 -1.40 8.09
N PHE A 11 20.19 -0.09 8.20
CA PHE A 11 19.27 0.91 7.65
C PHE A 11 19.15 0.79 6.13
N HIS A 12 20.27 0.61 5.42
CA HIS A 12 20.23 0.42 3.96
C HIS A 12 19.49 -0.86 3.55
N ARG A 13 19.63 -1.95 4.32
CA ARG A 13 18.89 -3.19 4.09
C ARG A 13 17.39 -2.99 4.32
N GLU A 14 16.99 -2.41 5.45
CA GLU A 14 15.57 -2.12 5.71
C GLU A 14 14.99 -1.13 4.70
N HIS A 15 15.78 -0.16 4.24
CA HIS A 15 15.36 0.77 3.19
C HIS A 15 15.02 0.05 1.88
N ARG A 16 15.91 -0.85 1.42
CA ARG A 16 15.65 -1.64 0.20
C ARG A 16 14.48 -2.59 0.38
N ASN A 17 14.37 -3.23 1.54
CA ASN A 17 13.26 -4.13 1.85
C ASN A 17 11.93 -3.36 1.83
N ALA A 18 11.85 -2.26 2.58
CA ALA A 18 10.66 -1.44 2.65
C ALA A 18 10.22 -0.96 1.25
N GLN A 19 11.15 -0.46 0.42
CA GLN A 19 10.84 -0.04 -0.95
C GLN A 19 10.26 -1.15 -1.82
N ARG A 20 10.78 -2.39 -1.71
CA ARG A 20 10.27 -3.55 -2.47
C ARG A 20 8.91 -4.01 -1.98
N SER A 21 8.62 -3.86 -0.69
CA SER A 21 7.37 -4.33 -0.07
C SER A 21 6.23 -3.30 -0.11
N LEU A 22 6.44 -2.07 -0.62
CA LEU A 22 5.40 -1.03 -0.59
C LEU A 22 4.14 -1.39 -1.37
N SER A 23 4.24 -2.09 -2.50
CA SER A 23 3.06 -2.51 -3.27
C SER A 23 2.24 -3.54 -2.49
N GLU A 24 2.86 -4.64 -2.05
CA GLU A 24 2.20 -5.66 -1.23
C GLU A 24 1.64 -5.10 0.09
N TYR A 25 2.32 -4.10 0.66
CA TYR A 25 1.82 -3.36 1.83
C TYR A 25 0.51 -2.62 1.52
N LEU A 26 0.39 -1.98 0.36
CA LEU A 26 -0.82 -1.29 -0.07
C LEU A 26 -1.95 -2.25 -0.43
N ASP A 27 -1.60 -3.42 -0.96
CA ASP A 27 -2.56 -4.48 -1.30
C ASP A 27 -3.01 -5.28 -0.06
N GLY A 28 -2.33 -5.13 1.08
CA GLY A 28 -2.66 -5.82 2.33
C GLY A 28 -2.17 -7.27 2.39
N ASN A 29 -1.22 -7.64 1.51
CA ASN A 29 -0.74 -9.01 1.32
C ASN A 29 0.50 -9.37 2.17
N LEU A 30 0.98 -8.44 2.99
CA LEU A 30 2.12 -8.70 3.87
C LEU A 30 1.68 -9.40 5.16
N GLY A 31 2.50 -10.35 5.63
CA GLY A 31 2.38 -10.87 6.99
C GLY A 31 2.71 -9.81 8.04
N ASP A 32 2.24 -9.99 9.28
CA ASP A 32 2.35 -8.99 10.35
C ASP A 32 3.77 -8.49 10.61
N SER A 33 4.76 -9.38 10.56
CA SER A 33 6.17 -9.05 10.76
C SER A 33 6.75 -8.18 9.64
N GLU A 34 6.36 -8.43 8.39
CA GLU A 34 6.78 -7.62 7.24
C GLU A 34 6.08 -6.28 7.23
N ARG A 35 4.77 -6.27 7.52
CA ARG A 35 3.98 -5.05 7.66
C ARG A 35 4.59 -4.11 8.69
N ARG A 36 4.92 -4.63 9.88
CA ARG A 36 5.53 -3.84 10.96
C ARG A 36 6.89 -3.26 10.56
N ARG A 37 7.73 -4.02 9.85
CA ARG A 37 9.03 -3.52 9.36
C ARG A 37 8.87 -2.37 8.37
N VAL A 38 7.89 -2.45 7.47
CA VAL A 38 7.55 -1.34 6.56
C VAL A 38 7.08 -0.12 7.33
N GLU A 39 6.15 -0.29 8.28
CA GLU A 39 5.60 0.78 9.12
C GLU A 39 6.69 1.50 9.93
N GLU A 40 7.55 0.74 10.62
CA GLU A 40 8.68 1.27 11.40
C GLU A 40 9.62 2.09 10.51
N HIS A 41 10.04 1.54 9.37
CA HIS A 41 10.98 2.21 8.47
C HIS A 41 10.38 3.47 7.85
N VAL A 42 9.12 3.43 7.39
CA VAL A 42 8.39 4.60 6.86
C VAL A 42 8.20 5.67 7.94
N GLY A 43 8.02 5.25 9.20
CA GLY A 43 8.01 6.15 10.36
C GLY A 43 9.31 6.95 10.51
N MET A 44 10.45 6.34 10.18
CA MET A 44 11.78 6.95 10.36
C MET A 44 12.38 7.59 9.10
N CYS A 45 12.00 7.13 7.90
CA CYS A 45 12.60 7.53 6.62
C CYS A 45 11.66 8.43 5.80
N PRO A 46 11.94 9.76 5.69
CA PRO A 46 11.08 10.68 4.95
C PRO A 46 10.92 10.31 3.47
N LYS A 47 11.98 9.79 2.83
CA LYS A 47 11.93 9.37 1.41
C LYS A 47 10.94 8.22 1.19
N CYS A 48 10.97 7.20 2.05
CA CYS A 48 10.02 6.08 1.97
C CYS A 48 8.60 6.53 2.31
N ARG A 49 8.43 7.47 3.24
CA ARG A 49 7.13 8.08 3.56
C ARG A 49 6.53 8.83 2.38
N GLN A 50 7.33 9.65 1.71
CA GLN A 50 6.91 10.37 0.51
C GLN A 50 6.54 9.41 -0.62
N LEU A 51 7.34 8.37 -0.83
CA LEU A 51 7.05 7.35 -1.83
C LEU A 51 5.72 6.64 -1.56
N LEU A 52 5.48 6.20 -0.32
CA LEU A 52 4.22 5.57 0.07
C LEU A 52 3.02 6.51 -0.11
N ALA A 53 3.16 7.79 0.26
CA ALA A 53 2.11 8.79 0.05
C ALA A 53 1.81 9.01 -1.45
N SER A 54 2.85 9.05 -2.29
CA SER A 54 2.69 9.17 -3.74
C SER A 54 1.95 7.98 -4.33
N LEU A 55 2.31 6.75 -3.93
CA LEU A 55 1.65 5.53 -4.42
C LEU A 55 0.17 5.49 -4.00
N ARG A 56 -0.16 5.87 -2.76
CA ARG A 56 -1.55 5.97 -2.30
C ARG A 56 -2.37 6.92 -3.15
N ARG A 57 -1.84 8.12 -3.40
CA ARG A 57 -2.50 9.13 -4.24
C ARG A 57 -2.78 8.59 -5.64
N THR A 58 -1.80 7.94 -6.27
CA THR A 58 -1.99 7.33 -7.60
C THR A 58 -3.09 6.27 -7.57
N LEU A 59 -3.14 5.41 -6.54
CA LEU A 59 -4.22 4.42 -6.42
C LEU A 59 -5.60 5.06 -6.21
N GLU A 60 -5.70 6.12 -5.41
CA GLU A 60 -6.94 6.87 -5.20
C GLU A 60 -7.43 7.50 -6.51
N GLU A 61 -6.54 8.12 -7.28
CA GLU A 61 -6.84 8.70 -8.58
C GLU A 61 -7.31 7.63 -9.58
N LEU A 62 -6.60 6.50 -9.68
CA LEU A 62 -6.99 5.39 -10.54
C LEU A 62 -8.35 4.78 -10.15
N ARG A 63 -8.64 4.64 -8.86
CA ARG A 63 -9.95 4.18 -8.37
C ARG A 63 -11.05 5.16 -8.75
N GLY A 64 -10.78 6.47 -8.72
CA GLY A 64 -11.71 7.50 -9.16
C GLY A 64 -12.04 7.42 -10.66
N LEU A 65 -11.10 6.95 -11.49
CA LEU A 65 -11.34 6.70 -12.91
C LEU A 65 -12.17 5.43 -13.17
N GLY A 66 -12.10 4.44 -12.26
CA GLY A 66 -12.71 3.11 -12.39
C GLY A 66 -14.25 3.06 -12.36
N GLY A 67 -14.93 4.19 -12.30
CA GLY A 67 -16.39 4.30 -12.39
C GLY A 67 -17.08 4.27 -11.03
N ALA A 68 -18.00 5.20 -10.83
CA ALA A 68 -18.88 5.22 -9.67
C ALA A 68 -19.65 3.90 -9.56
N SER A 69 -19.79 3.39 -8.33
CA SER A 69 -20.64 2.24 -8.03
C SER A 69 -22.01 2.46 -8.68
N ARG A 70 -22.45 1.54 -9.54
CA ARG A 70 -23.77 1.60 -10.18
C ARG A 70 -24.79 1.02 -9.19
N PRO A 71 -25.68 1.85 -8.59
CA PRO A 71 -26.70 1.34 -7.68
C PRO A 71 -27.58 0.31 -8.42
N GLY A 72 -27.91 -0.79 -7.76
CA GLY A 72 -28.72 -1.88 -8.33
C GLY A 72 -27.96 -2.89 -9.20
N LEU A 73 -26.66 -2.70 -9.47
CA LEU A 73 -25.87 -3.69 -10.22
C LEU A 73 -25.78 -5.02 -9.45
N ALA A 74 -25.51 -4.96 -8.14
CA ALA A 74 -25.44 -6.16 -7.30
C ALA A 74 -26.77 -6.92 -7.30
N ASP A 75 -27.88 -6.21 -7.12
CA ASP A 75 -29.23 -6.80 -7.12
C ASP A 75 -29.54 -7.48 -8.46
N GLY A 76 -29.21 -6.84 -9.58
CA GLY A 76 -29.39 -7.43 -10.91
C GLY A 76 -28.56 -8.68 -11.16
N ILE A 77 -27.33 -8.74 -10.64
CA ILE A 77 -26.48 -9.94 -10.72
C ILE A 77 -27.08 -11.08 -9.88
N VAL A 78 -27.49 -10.79 -8.64
CA VAL A 78 -28.12 -11.77 -7.74
C VAL A 78 -29.40 -12.34 -8.36
N GLN A 79 -30.24 -11.47 -8.93
CA GLN A 79 -31.46 -11.88 -9.62
C GLN A 79 -31.16 -12.88 -10.75
N ARG A 80 -30.17 -12.58 -11.61
CA ARG A 80 -29.80 -13.47 -12.72
C ARG A 80 -29.17 -14.79 -12.28
N LEU A 81 -28.42 -14.81 -11.19
CA LEU A 81 -27.82 -16.04 -10.66
C LEU A 81 -28.83 -16.94 -9.95
N SER A 82 -29.95 -16.35 -9.51
CA SER A 82 -31.02 -17.07 -8.78
C SER A 82 -32.14 -17.56 -9.69
N ASP A 83 -32.21 -17.09 -10.95
CA ASP A 83 -33.16 -17.59 -11.94
C ASP A 83 -32.65 -18.93 -12.51
N PRO A 84 -33.44 -20.02 -12.46
CA PRO A 84 -33.04 -21.37 -12.86
C PRO A 84 -32.90 -21.58 -14.38
#